data_AF-A0A090KYE3-F1
#
_entry.id   AF-A0A090KYE3-F1
#
_cell.length_a   1.000
_cell.length_b   1.000
_cell.length_c   1.000
_cell.angle_alpha   90.00
_cell.angle_beta   90.00
_cell.angle_gamma   90.00
#
_symmetry.space_group_name_H-M   'P 1'
#
loop_
_entity.id
_entity.type
_entity.pdbx_description
1 polymer ?
#
loop_
_entity_poly.entity_id
_entity_poly.type
_entity_poly.pdbx_seq_one_letter_code
_entity_poly.pdbx_strand_id
1 'polypeptide(L)'
;MIHFTKLFTLLTAAGATSICNSSSYSVVTSCYTSFLNFYNLTISSSMMFPKYKTFLEARRNYEIIGSIDKLKETCTIQNSLTSCLGSSVSCVNSEDLLKIFKFNKSDNEEYTGDYYMSNYKCTTGYQFLLNNFNCLVTTEVFGIDKIKECSTNFENSLKSKGCEAGNDLISCLSGVYSSFCGPKAADFVCNLAKIDMTYDMPECNGKFVKCNPL
;
A
#
# COMPACT_ATOMS: atom_id res chain seq x y z
N MET A 1 0.68 -10.18 4.61
CA MET A 1 -0.41 -9.42 4.01
C MET A 1 0.21 -8.31 3.21
N ILE A 2 0.75 -8.72 2.07
CA ILE A 2 1.38 -8.06 0.94
C ILE A 2 1.89 -6.66 1.26
N HIS A 3 3.18 -6.57 1.54
CA HIS A 3 3.90 -5.30 1.62
C HIS A 3 4.98 -5.33 0.55
N PHE A 4 4.73 -4.67 -0.57
CA PHE A 4 5.74 -4.49 -1.59
C PHE A 4 6.82 -3.57 -1.01
N THR A 5 8.05 -4.08 -0.90
CA THR A 5 9.19 -3.27 -0.52
C THR A 5 9.65 -2.56 -1.79
N LYS A 6 9.56 -1.22 -1.84
CA LYS A 6 9.83 -0.44 -3.06
C LYS A 6 11.31 -0.20 -3.25
N LEU A 7 11.76 -0.11 -4.50
CA LEU A 7 13.14 0.23 -4.86
C LEU A 7 13.16 1.31 -5.95
N PHE A 8 13.64 2.49 -5.55
CA PHE A 8 14.10 3.65 -6.33
C PHE A 8 13.25 4.10 -7.55
N THR A 9 12.51 5.18 -7.34
CA THR A 9 11.99 6.06 -8.41
C THR A 9 13.14 6.84 -9.07
N LEU A 10 13.32 6.64 -10.39
CA LEU A 10 14.00 7.60 -11.26
C LEU A 10 13.02 8.76 -11.46
N LEU A 11 13.36 9.92 -10.91
CA LEU A 11 12.57 11.15 -11.00
C LEU A 11 12.18 11.47 -12.45
N THR A 12 10.92 11.24 -12.80
CA THR A 12 10.21 12.14 -13.72
C THR A 12 9.00 12.68 -12.97
N ALA A 13 9.16 13.89 -12.41
CA ALA A 13 8.09 14.65 -11.79
C ALA A 13 7.09 15.08 -12.88
N ALA A 14 6.17 14.21 -13.24
CA ALA A 14 4.95 14.60 -13.92
C ALA A 14 4.01 15.18 -12.86
N GLY A 15 4.17 16.48 -12.58
CA GLY A 15 3.43 17.18 -11.53
C GLY A 15 1.92 17.05 -11.72
N ALA A 16 1.29 16.24 -10.89
CA ALA A 16 -0.15 16.29 -10.73
C ALA A 16 -0.47 17.60 -10.00
N THR A 17 -1.33 18.44 -10.57
CA THR A 17 -1.65 19.74 -9.96
C THR A 17 -2.30 19.49 -8.59
N SER A 18 -1.59 19.84 -7.51
CA SER A 18 -2.02 19.85 -6.10
C SER A 18 -3.50 20.17 -5.93
N ILE A 19 -4.32 19.16 -5.60
CA ILE A 19 -5.76 19.34 -5.35
C ILE A 19 -6.00 19.66 -3.85
N CYS A 20 -5.01 19.43 -2.99
CA CYS A 20 -5.11 19.71 -1.57
C CYS A 20 -5.08 21.21 -1.26
N ASN A 21 -6.06 21.69 -0.48
CA ASN A 21 -6.05 23.03 0.10
C ASN A 21 -5.23 23.02 1.39
N SER A 22 -4.34 24.02 1.59
CA SER A 22 -3.53 24.15 2.81
C SER A 22 -4.35 24.22 4.10
N SER A 23 -5.61 24.65 4.03
CA SER A 23 -6.55 24.59 5.16
C SER A 23 -6.80 23.16 5.68
N SER A 24 -6.54 22.13 4.87
CA SER A 24 -6.67 20.72 5.24
C SER A 24 -5.44 20.15 5.98
N TYR A 25 -4.31 20.85 6.01
CA TYR A 25 -3.06 20.29 6.52
C TYR A 25 -3.12 19.91 8.01
N SER A 26 -3.83 20.71 8.82
CA SER A 26 -4.02 20.42 10.25
C SER A 26 -4.90 19.18 10.48
N VAL A 27 -5.93 18.98 9.64
CA VAL A 27 -6.79 17.79 9.66
C VAL A 27 -5.94 16.55 9.34
N VAL A 28 -5.20 16.59 8.22
CA VAL A 28 -4.31 15.48 7.80
C VAL A 28 -3.32 15.13 8.92
N THR A 29 -2.69 16.14 9.53
CA THR A 29 -1.76 15.96 10.66
C THR A 29 -2.41 15.26 11.85
N SER A 30 -3.58 15.72 12.28
CA SER A 30 -4.31 15.14 13.42
C SER A 30 -4.74 13.68 13.15
N CYS A 31 -5.24 13.42 11.94
CA CYS A 31 -5.70 12.10 11.54
C CYS A 31 -4.55 11.08 11.49
N TYR A 32 -3.42 11.45 10.85
CA TYR A 32 -2.25 10.57 10.83
C TYR A 32 -1.60 10.39 12.19
N THR A 33 -1.63 11.41 13.07
CA THR A 33 -1.15 11.27 14.45
C THR A 33 -1.95 10.19 15.18
N SER A 34 -3.28 10.24 15.10
CA SER A 34 -4.16 9.24 15.73
C SER A 34 -3.97 7.85 15.14
N PHE A 35 -3.83 7.75 13.82
CA PHE A 35 -3.56 6.49 13.12
C PHE A 35 -2.24 5.84 13.53
N LEU A 36 -1.15 6.62 13.57
CA LEU A 36 0.19 6.11 13.93
C LEU A 36 0.27 5.74 15.42
N ASN A 37 -0.44 6.43 16.29
CA ASN A 37 -0.49 6.12 17.73
C ASN A 37 -1.00 4.70 17.99
N PHE A 38 -1.92 4.18 17.18
CA PHE A 38 -2.37 2.77 17.29
C PHE A 38 -1.21 1.77 17.13
N TYR A 39 -0.25 2.10 16.25
CA TYR A 39 0.95 1.29 16.03
C TYR A 39 2.09 1.61 17.01
N ASN A 40 1.84 2.41 18.05
CA ASN A 40 2.85 2.95 18.97
C ASN A 40 3.93 3.77 18.25
N LEU A 41 3.54 4.49 17.20
CA LEU A 41 4.41 5.37 16.43
C LEU A 41 3.92 6.82 16.53
N THR A 42 4.85 7.76 16.43
CA THR A 42 4.55 9.18 16.57
C THR A 42 5.20 9.98 15.46
N ILE A 43 4.50 11.00 14.96
CA ILE A 43 5.12 12.06 14.15
C ILE A 43 5.95 12.93 15.09
N SER A 44 7.22 13.15 14.78
CA SER A 44 8.09 13.97 15.63
C SER A 44 7.64 15.42 15.68
N SER A 45 8.12 16.19 16.67
CA SER A 45 7.90 17.64 16.74
C SER A 45 8.40 18.42 15.53
N SER A 46 9.31 17.84 14.73
CA SER A 46 9.82 18.42 13.48
C SER A 46 8.97 18.07 12.24
N MET A 47 7.79 17.47 12.45
CA MET A 47 6.90 16.91 11.44
C MET A 47 7.51 15.75 10.64
N MET A 48 8.58 15.12 11.16
CA MET A 48 9.14 13.89 10.58
C MET A 48 8.21 12.70 10.83
N PHE A 49 7.78 12.05 9.76
CA PHE A 49 7.07 10.77 9.80
C PHE A 49 7.99 9.62 10.24
N PRO A 50 7.46 8.59 10.92
CA PRO A 50 8.20 7.36 11.16
C PRO A 50 8.69 6.75 9.85
N LYS A 51 9.87 6.13 9.86
CA LYS A 51 10.36 5.38 8.70
C LYS A 51 9.31 4.35 8.27
N TYR A 52 9.00 4.28 6.98
CA TYR A 52 7.94 3.40 6.50
C TYR A 52 8.19 1.94 6.86
N LYS A 53 9.45 1.48 6.76
CA LYS A 53 9.83 0.13 7.22
C LYS A 53 9.47 -0.14 8.68
N THR A 54 9.65 0.83 9.58
CA THR A 54 9.27 0.69 10.99
C THR A 54 7.76 0.59 11.16
N PHE A 55 7.00 1.37 10.38
CA PHE A 55 5.55 1.24 10.33
C PHE A 55 5.09 -0.13 9.79
N LEU A 56 5.70 -0.62 8.71
CA LEU A 56 5.43 -1.96 8.17
C LEU A 56 5.68 -3.07 9.18
N GLU A 57 6.81 -3.00 9.91
CA GLU A 57 7.14 -3.97 10.96
C GLU A 57 6.12 -3.94 12.10
N ALA A 58 5.72 -2.75 12.55
CA ALA A 58 4.70 -2.58 13.57
C ALA A 58 3.34 -3.15 13.13
N ARG A 59 2.90 -2.87 11.89
CA ARG A 59 1.65 -3.38 11.33
C ARG A 59 1.67 -4.89 11.10
N ARG A 60 2.80 -5.46 10.68
CA ARG A 60 2.96 -6.90 10.44
C ARG A 60 2.59 -7.75 11.66
N ASN A 61 2.86 -7.25 12.86
CA ASN A 61 2.48 -7.90 14.12
C ASN A 61 0.96 -8.10 14.26
N TYR A 62 0.16 -7.25 13.62
CA TYR A 62 -1.31 -7.35 13.63
C TYR A 62 -1.84 -8.17 12.46
N GLU A 63 -1.25 -8.04 11.26
CA GLU A 63 -1.85 -8.58 10.03
C GLU A 63 -1.34 -9.97 9.61
N ILE A 64 -0.14 -10.36 10.03
CA ILE A 64 0.47 -11.64 9.64
C ILE A 64 0.68 -12.54 10.85
N ILE A 65 1.24 -11.98 11.92
CA ILE A 65 1.53 -12.71 13.16
C ILE A 65 0.28 -12.73 14.05
N GLY A 66 -0.57 -11.72 13.93
CA GLY A 66 -1.81 -11.58 14.69
C GLY A 66 -2.93 -12.51 14.21
N SER A 67 -4.00 -12.55 14.99
CA SER A 67 -5.23 -13.25 14.64
C SER A 67 -6.05 -12.48 13.59
N ILE A 68 -7.07 -13.14 13.04
CA ILE A 68 -8.08 -12.47 12.21
C ILE A 68 -8.72 -11.26 12.93
N ASP A 69 -8.83 -11.29 14.26
CA ASP A 69 -9.37 -10.16 15.02
C ASP A 69 -8.40 -8.98 15.06
N LYS A 70 -7.08 -9.24 15.12
CA LYS A 70 -6.07 -8.19 14.96
C LYS A 70 -6.08 -7.56 13.56
N LEU A 71 -6.36 -8.35 12.54
CA LEU A 71 -6.61 -7.80 11.20
C LEU A 71 -7.88 -6.92 11.15
N LYS A 72 -8.97 -7.33 11.81
CA LYS A 72 -10.18 -6.48 11.90
C LYS A 72 -9.87 -5.16 12.62
N GLU A 73 -9.02 -5.18 13.65
CA GLU A 73 -8.54 -3.97 14.31
C GLU A 73 -7.78 -3.06 13.33
N THR A 74 -6.85 -3.60 12.52
CA THR A 74 -6.13 -2.75 11.53
C THR A 74 -7.08 -2.13 10.51
N CYS A 75 -8.09 -2.87 10.06
CA CYS A 75 -9.10 -2.32 9.17
C CYS A 75 -10.02 -1.29 9.84
N THR A 76 -10.33 -1.46 11.11
CA THR A 76 -11.09 -0.46 11.88
C THR A 76 -10.31 0.86 11.98
N ILE A 77 -9.00 0.76 12.24
CA ILE A 77 -8.11 1.93 12.35
C ILE A 77 -7.88 2.58 10.99
N GLN A 78 -7.73 1.79 9.92
CA GLN A 78 -7.67 2.32 8.55
C GLN A 78 -8.95 3.08 8.17
N ASN A 79 -10.12 2.50 8.44
CA ASN A 79 -11.39 3.15 8.15
C ASN A 79 -11.58 4.41 9.00
N SER A 80 -11.07 4.41 10.24
CA SER A 80 -11.05 5.60 11.11
C SER A 80 -10.16 6.71 10.54
N LEU A 81 -8.98 6.38 10.00
CA LEU A 81 -8.12 7.33 9.29
C LEU A 81 -8.87 7.93 8.09
N THR A 82 -9.43 7.09 7.21
CA THR A 82 -10.18 7.56 6.03
C THR A 82 -11.38 8.43 6.41
N SER A 83 -12.11 8.07 7.47
CA SER A 83 -13.24 8.87 7.96
C SER A 83 -12.79 10.21 8.55
N CYS A 84 -11.69 10.22 9.29
CA CYS A 84 -11.11 11.43 9.87
C CYS A 84 -10.65 12.40 8.78
N LEU A 85 -10.02 11.89 7.73
CA LEU A 85 -9.57 12.69 6.59
C LEU A 85 -10.75 13.34 5.86
N GLY A 86 -11.87 12.62 5.67
CA GLY A 86 -13.04 13.15 4.97
C GLY A 86 -12.66 13.73 3.60
N SER A 87 -13.02 14.99 3.35
CA SER A 87 -12.64 15.69 2.11
C SER A 87 -11.14 15.95 1.97
N SER A 88 -10.39 15.96 3.07
CA SER A 88 -8.94 16.13 3.08
C SER A 88 -8.18 14.88 2.60
N VAL A 89 -8.88 13.80 2.24
CA VAL A 89 -8.26 12.63 1.59
C VAL A 89 -7.56 12.99 0.27
N SER A 90 -7.98 14.07 -0.40
CA SER A 90 -7.30 14.58 -1.60
C SER A 90 -5.84 14.95 -1.35
N CYS A 91 -5.46 15.21 -0.09
CA CYS A 91 -4.10 15.48 0.35
C CYS A 91 -3.24 14.24 0.56
N VAL A 92 -3.83 13.04 0.49
CA VAL A 92 -3.09 11.77 0.60
C VAL A 92 -2.53 11.41 -0.76
N ASN A 93 -1.49 12.14 -1.14
CA ASN A 93 -0.64 11.85 -2.30
C ASN A 93 0.81 12.27 -1.98
N SER A 94 1.77 11.71 -2.72
CA SER A 94 3.19 11.86 -2.41
C SER A 94 3.66 13.32 -2.41
N GLU A 95 3.14 14.15 -3.32
CA GLU A 95 3.50 15.57 -3.43
C GLU A 95 2.91 16.43 -2.30
N ASP A 96 1.62 16.25 -2.00
CA ASP A 96 0.95 17.03 -0.96
C ASP A 96 1.39 16.63 0.44
N LEU A 97 1.66 15.33 0.68
CA LEU A 97 2.22 14.89 1.95
C LEU A 97 3.58 15.53 2.24
N LEU A 98 4.42 15.77 1.23
CA LEU A 98 5.71 16.48 1.40
C LEU A 98 5.55 17.95 1.78
N LYS A 99 4.39 18.56 1.54
CA LYS A 99 4.08 19.94 1.98
C LYS A 99 3.67 20.00 3.44
N ILE A 100 3.21 18.87 4.00
CA ILE A 100 2.70 18.76 5.37
C ILE A 100 3.76 18.19 6.32
N PHE A 101 4.50 17.18 5.85
CA PHE A 101 5.42 16.39 6.66
C PHE A 101 6.81 16.27 6.04
N LYS A 102 7.75 15.82 6.86
CA LYS A 102 9.09 15.40 6.42
C LYS A 102 9.16 13.88 6.39
N PHE A 103 9.83 13.33 5.39
CA PHE A 103 9.98 11.89 5.20
C PHE A 103 11.45 11.52 5.04
N ASN A 104 11.77 10.25 5.29
CA ASN A 104 13.06 9.69 4.91
C ASN A 104 12.97 9.24 3.46
N LYS A 105 13.91 9.67 2.60
CA LYS A 105 13.96 9.24 1.19
C LYS A 105 12.58 9.39 0.51
N SER A 106 12.06 8.31 -0.07
CA SER A 106 10.78 8.22 -0.78
C SER A 106 9.65 7.62 0.07
N ASP A 107 9.77 7.62 1.41
CA ASP A 107 8.75 7.05 2.30
C ASP A 107 7.35 7.70 2.09
N ASN A 108 7.28 8.94 1.59
CA ASN A 108 6.01 9.60 1.26
C ASN A 108 5.23 8.86 0.15
N GLU A 109 5.93 8.31 -0.84
CA GLU A 109 5.33 7.49 -1.91
C GLU A 109 4.83 6.16 -1.34
N GLU A 110 5.62 5.56 -0.45
CA GLU A 110 5.27 4.34 0.27
C GLU A 110 4.02 4.48 1.13
N TYR A 111 3.95 5.51 2.00
CA TYR A 111 2.75 5.79 2.79
C TYR A 111 1.53 6.13 1.93
N THR A 112 1.72 6.76 0.78
CA THR A 112 0.63 7.05 -0.16
C THR A 112 0.05 5.76 -0.73
N GLY A 113 0.89 4.92 -1.36
CA GLY A 113 0.44 3.66 -1.94
C GLY A 113 -0.19 2.75 -0.88
N ASP A 114 0.42 2.71 0.31
CA ASP A 114 -0.09 1.93 1.43
C ASP A 114 -1.47 2.35 1.90
N TYR A 115 -1.74 3.66 1.97
CA TYR A 115 -3.05 4.18 2.33
C TYR A 115 -4.14 3.65 1.39
N TYR A 116 -3.94 3.75 0.08
CA TYR A 116 -4.94 3.31 -0.90
C TYR A 116 -5.07 1.80 -0.96
N MET A 117 -3.95 1.08 -0.85
CA MET A 117 -3.95 -0.39 -0.76
C MET A 117 -4.72 -0.86 0.48
N SER A 118 -4.43 -0.28 1.65
CA SER A 118 -5.11 -0.60 2.91
C SER A 118 -6.58 -0.21 2.89
N ASN A 119 -6.93 0.93 2.28
CA ASN A 119 -8.31 1.33 2.12
C ASN A 119 -9.08 0.33 1.25
N TYR A 120 -8.54 -0.11 0.11
CA TYR A 120 -9.16 -1.15 -0.71
C TYR A 120 -9.35 -2.46 0.06
N LYS A 121 -8.29 -2.90 0.76
CA LYS A 121 -8.29 -4.11 1.58
C LYS A 121 -9.39 -4.08 2.65
N CYS A 122 -9.60 -2.93 3.27
CA CYS A 122 -10.53 -2.76 4.39
C CYS A 122 -11.93 -2.27 4.00
N THR A 123 -12.17 -2.07 2.69
CA THR A 123 -13.48 -1.74 2.12
C THR A 123 -13.89 -2.82 1.12
N THR A 124 -13.59 -2.62 -0.18
CA THR A 124 -13.94 -3.52 -1.29
C THR A 124 -13.47 -4.96 -1.06
N GLY A 125 -12.24 -5.13 -0.58
CA GLY A 125 -11.62 -6.43 -0.37
C GLY A 125 -11.96 -7.09 0.96
N TYR A 126 -12.67 -6.42 1.87
CA TYR A 126 -12.72 -6.79 3.28
C TYR A 126 -13.34 -8.16 3.52
N GLN A 127 -14.49 -8.44 2.91
CA GLN A 127 -15.17 -9.72 3.09
C GLN A 127 -14.36 -10.88 2.51
N PHE A 128 -13.75 -10.69 1.33
CA PHE A 128 -12.88 -11.69 0.75
C PHE A 128 -11.67 -11.96 1.65
N LEU A 129 -11.03 -10.90 2.14
CA LEU A 129 -9.87 -10.97 3.02
C LEU A 129 -10.17 -11.77 4.29
N LEU A 130 -11.29 -11.48 4.97
CA LEU A 130 -11.66 -12.20 6.19
C LEU A 130 -11.94 -13.68 5.92
N ASN A 131 -12.71 -13.97 4.86
CA ASN A 131 -13.08 -15.34 4.51
C ASN A 131 -11.87 -16.19 4.08
N ASN A 132 -10.82 -15.55 3.56
CA ASN A 132 -9.63 -16.23 3.04
C ASN A 132 -8.37 -15.97 3.87
N PHE A 133 -8.51 -15.38 5.07
CA PHE A 133 -7.39 -14.92 5.90
C PHE A 133 -6.30 -15.98 6.07
N ASN A 134 -6.67 -17.18 6.50
CA ASN A 134 -5.72 -18.26 6.74
C ASN A 134 -4.98 -18.67 5.47
N CYS A 135 -5.66 -18.72 4.32
CA CYS A 135 -5.03 -19.07 3.06
C CYS A 135 -4.03 -17.99 2.61
N LEU A 136 -4.44 -16.72 2.70
CA LEU A 136 -3.59 -15.59 2.33
C LEU A 136 -2.34 -15.52 3.22
N VAL A 137 -2.47 -15.68 4.53
CA VAL A 137 -1.33 -15.73 5.46
C VAL A 137 -0.44 -16.94 5.20
N THR A 138 -1.03 -18.11 4.92
CA THR A 138 -0.27 -19.33 4.56
C THR A 138 0.53 -19.12 3.28
N THR A 139 -0.04 -18.44 2.28
CA THR A 139 0.65 -18.10 1.03
C THR A 139 1.87 -17.20 1.28
N GLU A 140 1.80 -16.28 2.22
CA GLU A 140 2.94 -15.41 2.59
C GLU A 140 4.09 -16.17 3.23
N VAL A 141 3.80 -17.32 3.85
CA VAL A 141 4.82 -18.15 4.50
C VAL A 141 5.39 -19.16 3.51
N PHE A 142 4.54 -19.92 2.83
CA PHE A 142 4.97 -21.00 1.95
C PHE A 142 5.25 -20.56 0.51
N GLY A 143 4.67 -19.44 0.08
CA GLY A 143 4.91 -18.83 -1.23
C GLY A 143 6.00 -17.76 -1.21
N ILE A 144 6.66 -17.51 -0.08
CA ILE A 144 7.58 -16.37 0.09
C ILE A 144 8.70 -16.33 -0.94
N ASP A 145 9.26 -17.48 -1.31
CA ASP A 145 10.35 -17.54 -2.28
C ASP A 145 9.87 -17.14 -3.69
N LYS A 146 8.66 -17.57 -4.09
CA LYS A 146 8.05 -17.14 -5.35
C LYS A 146 7.67 -15.66 -5.34
N ILE A 147 7.18 -15.15 -4.20
CA ILE A 147 6.86 -13.72 -4.04
C ILE A 147 8.14 -12.89 -4.19
N LYS A 148 9.24 -13.31 -3.55
CA LYS A 148 10.56 -12.67 -3.70
C LYS A 148 11.05 -12.75 -5.14
N GLU A 149 10.90 -13.88 -5.80
CA GLU A 149 11.26 -14.05 -7.21
C GLU A 149 10.49 -13.06 -8.10
N CYS A 150 9.18 -12.88 -7.87
CA CYS A 150 8.39 -11.86 -8.57
C CYS A 150 8.99 -10.46 -8.40
N SER A 151 9.33 -10.07 -7.16
CA SER A 151 9.93 -8.77 -6.85
C SER A 151 11.33 -8.61 -7.48
N THR A 152 12.18 -9.62 -7.40
CA THR A 152 13.52 -9.59 -8.02
C THR A 152 13.45 -9.49 -9.53
N ASN A 153 12.53 -10.20 -10.18
CA ASN A 153 12.33 -10.12 -11.63
C ASN A 153 11.82 -8.74 -12.06
N PHE A 154 10.94 -8.13 -11.27
CA PHE A 154 10.51 -6.75 -11.46
C PHE A 154 11.70 -5.79 -11.39
N GLU A 155 12.48 -5.82 -10.31
CA GLU A 155 13.62 -4.93 -10.11
C GLU A 155 14.65 -5.04 -11.25
N ASN A 156 14.96 -6.27 -11.67
CA ASN A 156 15.90 -6.53 -12.76
C ASN A 156 15.38 -6.03 -14.12
N SER A 157 14.08 -6.10 -14.34
CA SER A 157 13.46 -5.76 -15.64
C SER A 157 13.01 -4.30 -15.74
N LEU A 158 12.88 -3.60 -14.61
CA LEU A 158 12.30 -2.25 -14.53
C LEU A 158 12.96 -1.27 -15.50
N LYS A 159 14.30 -1.24 -15.54
CA LYS A 159 15.06 -0.32 -16.40
C LYS A 159 14.84 -0.58 -17.90
N SER A 160 14.65 -1.83 -18.29
CA SER A 160 14.49 -2.21 -19.71
C SER A 160 13.04 -2.23 -20.18
N LYS A 161 12.10 -2.55 -19.29
CA LYS A 161 10.69 -2.81 -19.62
C LYS A 161 9.71 -1.74 -19.13
N GLY A 162 10.13 -0.89 -18.19
CA GLY A 162 9.25 0.14 -17.60
C GLY A 162 7.93 -0.45 -17.09
N CYS A 163 6.80 0.08 -17.58
CA CYS A 163 5.46 -0.34 -17.16
C CYS A 163 5.16 -1.84 -17.39
N GLU A 164 5.79 -2.47 -18.39
CA GLU A 164 5.62 -3.91 -18.63
C GLU A 164 6.19 -4.72 -17.46
N ALA A 165 7.29 -4.29 -16.83
CA ALA A 165 7.81 -4.96 -15.63
C ALA A 165 6.76 -4.94 -14.50
N GLY A 166 6.04 -3.84 -14.32
CA GLY A 166 4.97 -3.76 -13.32
C GLY A 166 3.80 -4.71 -13.64
N ASN A 167 3.46 -4.88 -14.92
CA ASN A 167 2.47 -5.87 -15.35
C ASN A 167 2.92 -7.31 -15.10
N ASP A 168 4.19 -7.60 -15.36
CA ASP A 168 4.81 -8.89 -15.08
C ASP A 168 4.77 -9.19 -13.56
N LEU A 169 5.06 -8.19 -12.71
CA LEU A 169 4.95 -8.29 -11.26
C LEU A 169 3.52 -8.61 -10.81
N ILE A 170 2.54 -7.81 -11.24
CA ILE A 170 1.12 -7.99 -10.90
C ILE A 170 0.65 -9.39 -11.29
N SER A 171 1.02 -9.85 -12.49
CA SER A 171 0.64 -11.17 -13.00
C SER A 171 1.32 -12.31 -12.22
N CYS A 172 2.61 -12.16 -11.91
CA CYS A 172 3.37 -13.13 -11.12
C CYS A 172 2.76 -13.33 -9.73
N LEU A 173 2.49 -12.24 -9.02
CA LEU A 173 1.86 -12.27 -7.69
C LEU A 173 0.47 -12.89 -7.74
N SER A 174 -0.35 -12.50 -8.72
CA SER A 174 -1.68 -13.08 -8.93
C SER A 174 -1.60 -14.59 -9.16
N GLY A 175 -0.61 -15.05 -9.93
CA GLY A 175 -0.34 -16.47 -10.17
C GLY A 175 0.06 -17.23 -8.90
N VAL A 176 0.93 -16.64 -8.08
CA VAL A 176 1.29 -17.22 -6.78
C VAL A 176 0.04 -17.39 -5.92
N TYR A 177 -0.72 -16.33 -5.69
CA TYR A 177 -1.90 -16.40 -4.82
C TYR A 177 -3.02 -17.27 -5.39
N SER A 178 -3.18 -17.33 -6.71
CA SER A 178 -4.11 -18.27 -7.37
C SER A 178 -3.76 -19.72 -7.05
N SER A 179 -2.46 -20.06 -7.07
CA SER A 179 -2.01 -21.44 -6.85
C SER A 179 -2.26 -21.96 -5.43
N PHE A 180 -2.37 -21.07 -4.44
CA PHE A 180 -2.65 -21.42 -3.06
C PHE A 180 -4.12 -21.25 -2.67
N CYS A 181 -4.76 -20.17 -3.15
CA CYS A 181 -6.07 -19.71 -2.65
C CYS A 181 -7.15 -19.60 -3.74
N GLY A 182 -6.84 -20.04 -4.96
CA GLY A 182 -7.78 -20.08 -6.08
C GLY A 182 -7.95 -18.74 -6.81
N PRO A 183 -8.75 -18.73 -7.91
CA PRO A 183 -8.80 -17.60 -8.84
C PRO A 183 -9.20 -16.26 -8.23
N LYS A 184 -10.11 -16.26 -7.24
CA LYS A 184 -10.52 -15.01 -6.57
C LYS A 184 -9.41 -14.38 -5.74
N ALA A 185 -8.45 -15.17 -5.24
CA ALA A 185 -7.26 -14.62 -4.61
C ALA A 185 -6.33 -13.96 -5.63
N ALA A 186 -6.27 -14.49 -6.86
CA ALA A 186 -5.58 -13.83 -7.96
C ALA A 186 -6.18 -12.45 -8.24
N ASP A 187 -7.51 -12.36 -8.32
CA ASP A 187 -8.22 -11.08 -8.52
C ASP A 187 -7.95 -10.09 -7.38
N PHE A 188 -8.00 -10.57 -6.12
CA PHE A 188 -7.69 -9.76 -4.93
C PHE A 188 -6.29 -9.15 -4.99
N VAL A 189 -5.28 -10.00 -5.24
CA VAL A 189 -3.88 -9.58 -5.28
C VAL A 189 -3.57 -8.74 -6.50
N CYS A 190 -4.19 -9.02 -7.65
CA CYS A 190 -4.07 -8.18 -8.83
C CYS A 190 -4.50 -6.75 -8.50
N ASN A 191 -5.68 -6.56 -7.88
CA ASN A 191 -6.17 -5.22 -7.54
C ASN A 191 -5.28 -4.52 -6.52
N LEU A 192 -4.80 -5.21 -5.48
CA LEU A 192 -3.87 -4.62 -4.51
C LEU A 192 -2.55 -4.20 -5.18
N ALA A 193 -1.92 -5.08 -5.94
CA ALA A 193 -0.66 -4.81 -6.63
C ALA A 193 -0.81 -3.68 -7.65
N LYS A 194 -1.92 -3.66 -8.40
CA LYS A 194 -2.22 -2.58 -9.33
C LYS A 194 -2.37 -1.23 -8.64
N ILE A 195 -3.06 -1.19 -7.49
CA ILE A 195 -3.21 0.04 -6.70
C ILE A 195 -1.82 0.54 -6.29
N ASP A 196 -0.99 -0.32 -5.70
CA ASP A 196 0.35 0.07 -5.25
C ASP A 196 1.22 0.57 -6.43
N MET A 197 1.26 -0.20 -7.53
CA MET A 197 1.99 0.16 -8.74
C MET A 197 1.53 1.48 -9.37
N THR A 198 0.25 1.86 -9.21
CA THR A 198 -0.27 3.15 -9.71
C THR A 198 0.37 4.34 -8.99
N TYR A 199 0.76 4.18 -7.73
CA TYR A 199 1.44 5.22 -6.96
C TYR A 199 2.96 5.14 -7.10
N ASP A 200 3.51 3.97 -7.46
CA ASP A 200 4.95 3.76 -7.65
C ASP A 200 5.46 4.21 -9.00
N MET A 201 4.63 3.98 -10.01
CA MET A 201 4.93 4.32 -11.39
C MET A 201 3.76 5.15 -11.94
N PRO A 202 3.58 6.39 -11.45
CA PRO A 202 2.50 7.25 -11.92
C PRO A 202 2.53 7.47 -13.44
N GLU A 203 3.69 7.40 -14.08
CA GLU A 203 3.87 7.43 -15.55
C GLU A 203 3.26 6.22 -16.28
N CYS A 204 2.92 5.17 -15.54
CA CYS A 204 2.25 3.96 -16.00
C CYS A 204 0.75 3.94 -15.69
N ASN A 205 0.20 5.04 -15.16
CA ASN A 205 -1.23 5.14 -14.93
C ASN A 205 -2.03 4.85 -16.22
N GLY A 206 -3.04 3.99 -16.11
CA GLY A 206 -3.82 3.49 -17.25
C GLY A 206 -3.12 2.44 -18.14
N LYS A 207 -1.84 2.12 -17.92
CA LYS A 207 -1.09 1.10 -18.66
C LYS A 207 -0.99 -0.25 -17.92
N PHE A 208 -1.40 -0.28 -16.65
CA PHE A 208 -1.42 -1.51 -15.87
C PHE A 208 -2.54 -2.46 -16.29
N VAL A 209 -2.27 -3.76 -16.16
CA VAL A 209 -3.23 -4.83 -16.45
C VAL A 209 -4.60 -4.57 -15.81
N LYS A 210 -5.65 -5.03 -16.48
CA LYS A 210 -7.00 -4.98 -15.93
C LYS A 210 -7.19 -6.17 -15.00
N CYS A 211 -7.46 -5.89 -13.73
CA CYS A 211 -7.84 -6.89 -12.75
C CYS A 211 -9.36 -7.08 -12.76
N ASN A 212 -9.82 -8.30 -12.49
CA ASN A 212 -11.26 -8.55 -12.33
C ASN A 212 -11.74 -7.97 -11.00
N PRO A 213 -13.03 -7.58 -10.90
CA PRO A 213 -13.62 -7.23 -9.62
C PRO A 213 -13.75 -8.45 -8.69
N LEU A 214 -13.72 -8.19 -7.39
CA LEU A 214 -13.91 -9.20 -6.34
C LEU A 214 -15.37 -9.65 -6.22
#